data_AF-A0A257PXP0-F1
#
_entry.id   AF-A0A257PXP0-F1
#
_cell.length_a   1.000
_cell.length_b   1.000
_cell.length_c   1.000
_cell.angle_alpha   90.00
_cell.angle_beta   90.00
_cell.angle_gamma   90.00
#
_symmetry.space_group_name_H-M   'P 1'
#
loop_
_entity.id
_entity.type
_entity.pdbx_description
1 polymer ?
#
loop_
_entity_poly.entity_id
_entity_poly.type
_entity_poly.pdbx_seq_one_letter_code
_entity_poly.pdbx_strand_id
1 'polypeptide(L)'
;MLHPALKPHAAFDVRKSGAAYAPFVTDPAAVEPIWRRLAQRSVELGYGATTPQTTQDADLHILADGVALRPIGNADGRVVFLLPAGTRSATVCSRVTIPGDLQSYADDWRRLGVAVRSISIVADGVETTVPADCPLLSDGWHDVERLGSEMWRWTNGAAQLPLNPSSKQMIVTIDCRQVDAYPTYDQRMRPLAA
;
A
#
# COMPACT_ATOMS: atom_id res chain seq x y z
N MET A 1 -15.50 4.30 -18.56
CA MET A 1 -16.12 5.63 -18.68
C MET A 1 -17.47 5.58 -18.00
N LEU A 2 -17.75 6.47 -17.04
CA LEU A 2 -19.13 6.65 -16.57
C LEU A 2 -19.98 7.14 -17.75
N HIS A 3 -21.23 6.68 -17.80
CA HIS A 3 -22.21 7.10 -18.78
C HIS A 3 -22.37 8.65 -18.77
N PRO A 4 -22.42 9.33 -19.92
CA PRO A 4 -22.39 10.81 -20.00
C PRO A 4 -23.56 11.53 -19.30
N ALA A 5 -24.60 10.80 -18.90
CA ALA A 5 -25.71 11.33 -18.11
C ALA A 5 -25.51 11.24 -16.58
N LEU A 6 -24.47 10.56 -16.10
CA LEU A 6 -24.15 10.45 -14.67
C LEU A 6 -23.36 11.69 -14.25
N LYS A 7 -24.08 12.76 -13.92
CA LYS A 7 -23.51 13.90 -13.18
C LYS A 7 -23.50 13.53 -11.70
N PRO A 8 -22.35 13.49 -11.01
CA PRO A 8 -22.34 13.40 -9.55
C PRO A 8 -23.11 14.61 -9.01
N HIS A 9 -24.15 14.35 -8.22
CA HIS A 9 -24.94 15.41 -7.63
C HIS A 9 -24.05 16.22 -6.69
N ALA A 10 -24.01 17.54 -6.84
CA ALA A 10 -23.20 18.47 -6.04
C ALA A 10 -23.57 18.54 -4.54
N ALA A 11 -24.37 17.58 -4.05
CA ALA A 11 -24.78 17.43 -2.67
C ALA A 11 -24.30 16.09 -2.08
N PHE A 12 -23.18 15.56 -2.59
CA PHE A 12 -22.45 14.46 -1.94
C PHE A 12 -21.67 14.93 -0.70
N ASP A 13 -22.12 16.01 -0.06
CA ASP A 13 -21.86 16.29 1.34
C ASP A 13 -22.90 15.54 2.18
N VAL A 14 -22.44 14.45 2.78
CA VAL A 14 -23.00 13.76 3.96
C VAL A 14 -24.50 14.02 4.24
N ARG A 15 -25.39 13.29 3.57
CA ARG A 15 -26.75 13.08 4.10
C ARG A 15 -26.69 12.06 5.24
N LYS A 16 -26.14 12.48 6.39
CA LYS A 16 -26.43 11.81 7.66
C LYS A 16 -27.85 12.20 8.09
N SER A 17 -28.66 11.17 8.35
CA SER A 17 -30.00 11.19 8.98
C SER A 17 -31.14 11.94 8.27
N GLY A 18 -31.93 11.18 7.51
CA GLY A 18 -33.32 11.50 7.18
C GLY A 18 -34.11 10.19 7.07
N ALA A 19 -35.25 10.09 7.78
CA ALA A 19 -36.03 8.87 8.03
C ALA A 19 -36.68 8.18 6.80
N ALA A 20 -36.18 8.44 5.59
CA ALA A 20 -36.72 7.91 4.33
C ALA A 20 -35.79 6.89 3.64
N TYR A 21 -34.61 6.62 4.20
CA TYR A 21 -33.64 5.68 3.65
C TYR A 21 -33.13 4.73 4.73
N ALA A 22 -32.76 3.52 4.32
CA ALA A 22 -31.97 2.64 5.17
C ALA A 22 -30.65 3.35 5.56
N PRO A 23 -30.12 3.13 6.78
CA PRO A 23 -28.85 3.71 7.19
C PRO A 23 -27.73 3.41 6.18
N PHE A 24 -26.87 4.39 5.93
CA PHE A 24 -25.66 4.17 5.15
C PHE A 24 -24.66 3.36 5.99
N VAL A 25 -24.22 2.21 5.46
CA VAL A 25 -23.35 1.26 6.16
C VAL A 25 -22.15 0.97 5.27
N THR A 26 -20.94 1.19 5.80
CA THR A 26 -19.67 0.85 5.14
C THR A 26 -18.86 -0.21 5.88
N ASP A 27 -19.35 -0.66 7.04
CA ASP A 27 -18.72 -1.73 7.81
C ASP A 27 -18.68 -3.03 6.98
N PRO A 28 -17.48 -3.57 6.67
CA PRO A 28 -17.34 -4.80 5.91
C PRO A 28 -18.16 -5.96 6.49
N ALA A 29 -18.29 -6.07 7.83
CA ALA A 29 -19.05 -7.15 8.46
C ALA A 29 -20.55 -7.13 8.08
N ALA A 30 -21.10 -5.95 7.81
CA ALA A 30 -22.47 -5.77 7.37
C ALA A 30 -22.61 -5.77 5.83
N VAL A 31 -21.62 -5.24 5.11
CA VAL A 31 -21.65 -5.11 3.64
C VAL A 31 -21.32 -6.44 2.94
N GLU A 32 -20.37 -7.19 3.47
CA GLU A 32 -19.85 -8.42 2.86
C GLU A 32 -20.94 -9.47 2.55
N PRO A 33 -21.85 -9.82 3.49
CA PRO A 33 -22.89 -10.83 3.21
C PRO A 33 -23.84 -10.40 2.09
N ILE A 34 -24.16 -9.10 2.02
CA ILE A 34 -25.02 -8.53 0.99
C ILE A 34 -24.30 -8.59 -0.36
N TRP A 35 -23.04 -8.17 -0.40
CA TRP A 35 -22.21 -8.20 -1.59
C TRP A 35 -22.08 -9.63 -2.13
N ARG A 36 -21.76 -10.61 -1.27
CA ARG A 36 -21.64 -12.03 -1.66
C ARG A 36 -22.93 -12.57 -2.28
N ARG A 37 -24.09 -12.25 -1.71
CA ARG A 37 -25.40 -12.65 -2.27
C ARG A 37 -25.64 -12.04 -3.65
N LEU A 38 -25.29 -10.77 -3.85
CA LEU A 38 -25.43 -10.09 -5.15
C LEU A 38 -24.44 -10.64 -6.19
N ALA A 39 -23.19 -10.90 -5.78
CA ALA A 39 -22.17 -11.50 -6.64
C ALA A 39 -22.59 -12.90 -7.11
N GLN A 40 -23.13 -13.74 -6.21
CA GLN A 40 -23.66 -15.05 -6.58
C GLN A 40 -24.80 -14.93 -7.60
N ARG A 41 -25.78 -14.05 -7.35
CA ARG A 41 -26.88 -13.81 -8.28
C ARG A 41 -26.40 -13.32 -9.65
N SER A 42 -25.35 -12.50 -9.69
CA SER A 42 -24.72 -12.05 -10.94
C SER A 42 -24.25 -13.24 -11.77
N VAL A 43 -23.56 -14.20 -11.13
CA VAL A 43 -23.09 -15.43 -11.79
C VAL A 43 -24.26 -16.27 -12.31
N GLU A 44 -25.32 -16.45 -11.50
CA GLU A 44 -26.54 -17.16 -11.91
C GLU A 44 -27.23 -16.53 -13.13
N LEU A 45 -27.11 -15.21 -13.29
CA LEU A 45 -27.62 -14.46 -14.44
C LEU A 45 -26.65 -14.44 -15.64
N GLY A 46 -25.53 -15.16 -15.58
CA GLY A 46 -24.53 -15.22 -16.65
C GLY A 46 -23.49 -14.09 -16.63
N TYR A 47 -23.54 -13.21 -15.63
CA TYR A 47 -22.56 -12.15 -15.42
C TYR A 47 -21.46 -12.64 -14.46
N GLY A 48 -20.47 -13.33 -15.01
CA GLY A 48 -19.31 -13.78 -14.24
C GLY A 48 -18.50 -12.61 -13.70
N ALA A 49 -18.14 -12.67 -12.41
CA ALA A 49 -17.18 -11.72 -11.84
C ALA A 49 -15.80 -11.94 -12.46
N THR A 50 -15.17 -10.88 -12.97
CA THR A 50 -13.76 -10.94 -13.37
C THR A 50 -12.91 -10.82 -12.12
N THR A 51 -12.24 -11.90 -11.74
CA THR A 51 -11.22 -11.83 -10.68
C THR A 51 -9.97 -11.18 -11.27
N PRO A 52 -9.44 -10.10 -10.68
CA PRO A 52 -8.18 -9.53 -11.13
C PRO A 52 -7.07 -10.58 -11.02
N GLN A 53 -6.18 -10.64 -12.01
CA GLN A 53 -4.95 -11.42 -11.87
C GLN A 53 -4.07 -10.78 -10.80
N THR A 54 -3.48 -11.60 -9.95
CA THR A 54 -2.64 -11.14 -8.84
C THR A 54 -1.33 -11.89 -8.75
N THR A 55 -0.36 -11.27 -8.09
CA THR A 55 0.94 -11.85 -7.72
C THR A 55 1.19 -11.65 -6.23
N GLN A 56 1.94 -12.57 -5.62
CA GLN A 56 2.43 -12.41 -4.24
C GLN A 56 3.75 -11.64 -4.17
N ASP A 57 4.44 -11.46 -5.30
CA ASP A 57 5.69 -10.72 -5.34
C ASP A 57 5.43 -9.21 -5.23
N ALA A 58 5.92 -8.60 -4.15
CA ALA A 58 5.88 -7.15 -3.96
C ALA A 58 6.79 -6.36 -4.91
N ASP A 59 7.72 -6.99 -5.64
CA ASP A 59 8.79 -6.32 -6.40
C ASP A 59 9.57 -5.33 -5.52
N LEU A 60 9.80 -5.68 -4.26
CA LEU A 60 10.39 -4.75 -3.29
C LEU A 60 11.83 -4.42 -3.69
N HIS A 61 12.12 -3.14 -3.88
CA HIS A 61 13.44 -2.62 -4.21
C HIS A 61 13.66 -1.22 -3.62
N ILE A 62 14.90 -0.77 -3.61
CA ILE A 62 15.24 0.61 -3.25
C ILE A 62 15.70 1.35 -4.51
N LEU A 63 15.10 2.50 -4.80
CA LEU A 63 15.68 3.47 -5.75
C LEU A 63 16.64 4.37 -4.99
N ALA A 64 17.95 4.17 -5.16
CA ALA A 64 19.01 5.00 -4.58
C ALA A 64 19.54 5.98 -5.63
N ASP A 65 19.32 7.28 -5.42
CA ASP A 65 19.67 8.34 -6.39
C ASP A 65 19.19 8.04 -7.83
N GLY A 66 18.00 7.44 -7.93
CA GLY A 66 17.37 7.04 -9.21
C GLY A 66 17.80 5.67 -9.74
N VAL A 67 18.74 4.98 -9.11
CA VAL A 67 19.21 3.64 -9.50
C VAL A 67 18.49 2.57 -8.68
N ALA A 68 17.90 1.58 -9.35
CA ALA A 68 17.23 0.46 -8.69
C ALA A 68 18.22 -0.55 -8.11
N LEU A 69 18.11 -0.78 -6.81
CA LEU A 69 18.87 -1.76 -6.03
C LEU A 69 17.96 -2.92 -5.62
N ARG A 70 18.32 -4.13 -6.03
CA ARG A 70 17.64 -5.35 -5.63
C ARG A 70 18.07 -5.78 -4.22
N PRO A 71 17.18 -6.48 -3.49
CA PRO A 71 17.54 -6.99 -2.17
C PRO A 71 18.67 -8.03 -2.32
N ILE A 72 19.62 -7.98 -1.39
CA ILE A 72 20.73 -8.94 -1.30
C ILE A 72 20.44 -10.08 -0.31
N GLY A 73 19.34 -9.97 0.44
CA GLY A 73 18.88 -11.00 1.37
C GLY A 73 17.44 -10.76 1.79
N ASN A 74 16.73 -11.84 2.10
CA ASN A 74 15.39 -11.81 2.67
C ASN A 74 15.20 -13.04 3.57
N ALA A 75 14.95 -12.81 4.86
CA ALA A 75 14.61 -13.86 5.82
C ALA A 75 13.65 -13.30 6.86
N ASP A 76 12.60 -14.05 7.19
CA ASP A 76 11.64 -13.72 8.26
C ASP A 76 11.03 -12.30 8.17
N GLY A 77 10.78 -11.81 6.94
CA GLY A 77 10.23 -10.48 6.69
C GLY A 77 11.24 -9.34 6.82
N ARG A 78 12.53 -9.65 7.02
CA ARG A 78 13.64 -8.69 7.01
C ARG A 78 14.31 -8.72 5.65
N VAL A 79 14.17 -7.63 4.90
CA VAL A 79 14.74 -7.48 3.56
C VAL A 79 15.94 -6.56 3.60
N VAL A 80 17.08 -7.04 3.10
CA VAL A 80 18.38 -6.39 3.22
C VAL A 80 18.82 -5.80 1.88
N PHE A 81 19.30 -4.56 1.91
CA PHE A 81 19.81 -3.81 0.78
C PHE A 81 21.19 -3.24 1.10
N LEU A 82 22.03 -3.15 0.07
CA LEU A 82 23.33 -2.48 0.14
C LEU A 82 23.28 -1.21 -0.70
N LEU A 83 23.37 -0.05 -0.04
CA LEU A 83 23.38 1.25 -0.68
C LEU A 83 24.84 1.66 -0.97
N PRO A 84 25.15 2.14 -2.18
CA PRO A 84 26.47 2.68 -2.51
C PRO A 84 26.90 3.84 -1.60
N ALA A 85 28.21 4.02 -1.49
CA ALA A 85 28.77 5.19 -0.82
C ALA A 85 28.30 6.49 -1.47
N GLY A 86 28.00 7.49 -0.66
CA GLY A 86 27.53 8.80 -1.12
C GLY A 86 26.07 8.85 -1.55
N THR A 87 25.28 7.79 -1.30
CA THR A 87 23.83 7.79 -1.56
C THR A 87 23.16 8.96 -0.84
N ARG A 88 22.44 9.82 -1.57
CA ARG A 88 21.81 11.03 -1.02
C ARG A 88 20.32 10.88 -0.80
N SER A 89 19.69 10.05 -1.61
CA SER A 89 18.26 9.78 -1.58
C SER A 89 18.02 8.29 -1.75
N ALA A 90 17.07 7.75 -1.00
CA ALA A 90 16.59 6.40 -1.26
C ALA A 90 15.09 6.28 -1.03
N THR A 91 14.43 5.59 -1.95
CA THR A 91 12.97 5.39 -1.92
C THR A 91 12.67 3.89 -1.94
N VAL A 92 11.93 3.42 -0.94
CA VAL A 92 11.38 2.05 -0.90
C VAL A 92 10.26 1.96 -1.93
N CYS A 93 10.44 1.12 -2.93
CA CYS A 93 9.50 0.94 -4.02
C CYS A 93 8.93 -0.48 -4.03
N SER A 94 7.62 -0.60 -4.25
CA SER A 94 6.93 -1.88 -4.35
C SER A 94 5.72 -1.77 -5.27
N ARG A 95 5.19 -2.92 -5.70
CA ARG A 95 3.81 -3.03 -6.14
C ARG A 95 2.87 -2.55 -5.03
N VAL A 96 1.66 -2.21 -5.43
CA VAL A 96 0.61 -1.74 -4.52
C VAL A 96 -0.68 -2.48 -4.78
N THR A 97 -1.47 -2.63 -3.73
CA THR A 97 -2.87 -3.02 -3.81
C THR A 97 -3.76 -1.89 -3.33
N ILE A 98 -4.99 -1.84 -3.80
CA ILE A 98 -6.05 -1.03 -3.21
C ILE A 98 -7.06 -2.04 -2.66
N PRO A 99 -7.26 -2.15 -1.33
CA PRO A 99 -8.13 -3.18 -0.77
C PRO A 99 -9.53 -3.20 -1.41
N GLY A 100 -10.12 -2.03 -1.65
CA GLY A 100 -11.41 -1.89 -2.36
C GLY A 100 -11.44 -2.44 -3.80
N ASP A 101 -10.30 -2.53 -4.50
CA ASP A 101 -10.21 -3.13 -5.84
C ASP A 101 -10.24 -4.67 -5.78
N LEU A 102 -9.67 -5.27 -4.73
CA LEU A 102 -9.62 -6.74 -4.57
C LEU A 102 -10.81 -7.28 -3.78
N GLN A 103 -11.32 -6.49 -2.84
CA GLN A 103 -12.44 -6.80 -1.98
C GLN A 103 -13.46 -5.67 -2.11
N SER A 104 -14.42 -5.82 -3.02
CA SER A 104 -15.35 -4.74 -3.38
C SER A 104 -16.30 -4.30 -2.25
N TYR A 105 -16.23 -4.93 -1.08
CA TYR A 105 -16.94 -4.55 0.15
C TYR A 105 -16.02 -3.92 1.21
N ALA A 106 -14.72 -3.79 0.95
CA ALA A 106 -13.79 -3.07 1.80
C ALA A 106 -13.89 -1.56 1.53
N ASP A 107 -13.93 -0.76 2.59
CA ASP A 107 -13.96 0.71 2.52
C ASP A 107 -12.55 1.33 2.60
N ASP A 108 -11.50 0.54 2.31
CA ASP A 108 -10.12 1.03 2.26
C ASP A 108 -9.67 1.21 0.81
N TRP A 109 -9.54 2.49 0.43
CA TRP A 109 -9.18 2.94 -0.91
C TRP A 109 -7.72 3.40 -1.02
N ARG A 110 -6.92 3.18 0.03
CA ARG A 110 -5.51 3.55 0.04
C ARG A 110 -4.71 2.64 -0.90
N ARG A 111 -3.69 3.21 -1.52
CA ARG A 111 -2.64 2.43 -2.20
C ARG A 111 -1.71 1.87 -1.14
N LEU A 112 -1.73 0.57 -0.90
CA LEU A 112 -0.93 -0.10 0.11
C LEU A 112 0.17 -0.93 -0.56
N GLY A 113 1.43 -0.60 -0.29
CA GLY A 113 2.60 -1.37 -0.73
C GLY A 113 2.96 -2.44 0.29
N VAL A 114 3.95 -2.15 1.13
CA VAL A 114 4.39 -3.01 2.24
C VAL A 114 4.12 -2.35 3.59
N ALA A 115 3.80 -3.14 4.61
CA ALA A 115 3.67 -2.70 5.98
C ALA A 115 5.04 -2.79 6.68
N VAL A 116 5.65 -1.65 6.98
CA VAL A 116 6.99 -1.58 7.59
C VAL A 116 6.86 -1.36 9.08
N ARG A 117 7.51 -2.23 9.86
CA ARG A 117 7.56 -2.18 11.33
C ARG A 117 8.76 -1.38 11.84
N SER A 118 9.91 -1.55 11.19
CA SER A 118 11.13 -0.82 11.49
C SER A 118 12.10 -0.86 10.32
N ILE A 119 13.02 0.10 10.28
CA ILE A 119 14.14 0.13 9.35
C ILE A 119 15.42 0.24 10.18
N SER A 120 16.39 -0.65 9.94
CA SER A 120 17.75 -0.52 10.48
C SER A 120 18.68 -0.03 9.38
N ILE A 121 19.50 0.97 9.69
CA ILE A 121 20.47 1.58 8.78
C ILE A 121 21.83 1.50 9.45
N VAL A 122 22.73 0.69 8.90
CA VAL A 122 24.12 0.58 9.35
C VAL A 122 25.00 1.37 8.41
N ALA A 123 25.63 2.43 8.94
CA ALA A 123 26.55 3.30 8.21
C ALA A 123 27.77 3.61 9.09
N ASP A 124 28.97 3.60 8.51
CA ASP A 124 30.22 3.91 9.24
C ASP A 124 30.44 3.11 10.54
N GLY A 125 29.87 1.90 10.63
CA GLY A 125 29.95 1.04 11.82
C GLY A 125 28.93 1.37 12.92
N VAL A 126 28.02 2.32 12.66
CA VAL A 126 26.94 2.72 13.58
C VAL A 126 25.62 2.24 13.01
N GLU A 127 24.83 1.56 13.84
CA GLU A 127 23.45 1.17 13.53
C GLU A 127 22.47 2.21 14.06
N THR A 128 21.57 2.69 13.19
CA THR A 128 20.45 3.56 13.54
C THR A 128 19.15 2.85 13.22
N THR A 129 18.28 2.72 14.21
CA THR A 129 16.93 2.17 14.03
C THR A 129 15.92 3.29 13.86
N VAL A 130 15.15 3.21 12.77
CA VAL A 130 14.01 4.07 12.47
C VAL A 130 12.74 3.29 12.79
N PRO A 131 12.03 3.60 13.90
CA PRO A 131 10.77 2.94 14.24
C PRO A 131 9.64 3.39 13.32
N ALA A 132 8.55 2.61 13.21
CA ALA A 132 7.40 2.94 12.37
C ALA A 132 6.73 4.28 12.71
N ASP A 133 6.81 4.76 13.96
CA ASP A 133 6.25 6.05 14.36
C ASP A 133 7.21 7.24 14.19
N CYS A 134 8.40 7.02 13.60
CA CYS A 134 9.35 8.08 13.31
C CYS A 134 8.70 9.17 12.44
N PRO A 135 8.73 10.45 12.85
CA PRO A 135 8.09 11.54 12.11
C PRO A 135 8.77 11.86 10.77
N LEU A 136 9.99 11.37 10.56
CA LEU A 136 10.70 11.53 9.28
C LEU A 136 10.14 10.60 8.18
N LEU A 137 9.32 9.61 8.54
CA LEU A 137 8.59 8.77 7.58
C LEU A 137 7.33 9.51 7.12
N SER A 138 7.52 10.51 6.25
CA SER A 138 6.46 11.42 5.79
C SER A 138 6.10 11.25 4.31
N ASP A 139 7.10 11.26 3.42
CA ASP A 139 6.87 11.17 1.97
C ASP A 139 6.66 9.71 1.53
N GLY A 140 5.48 9.43 1.00
CA GLY A 140 5.05 8.11 0.56
C GLY A 140 4.68 7.12 1.66
N TRP A 141 4.54 7.61 2.90
CA TRP A 141 4.13 6.83 4.06
C TRP A 141 2.71 7.16 4.48
N HIS A 142 1.90 6.15 4.78
CA HIS A 142 0.60 6.33 5.43
C HIS A 142 0.78 6.56 6.94
N ASP A 143 -0.32 6.93 7.60
CA ASP A 143 -0.39 7.06 9.06
C ASP A 143 0.01 5.77 9.77
N VAL A 144 0.51 5.93 11.00
CA VAL A 144 0.89 4.80 11.85
C VAL A 144 -0.34 4.00 12.26
N GLU A 145 -0.28 2.70 12.06
CA GLU A 145 -1.27 1.74 12.51
C GLU A 145 -0.71 0.91 13.67
N ARG A 146 -1.60 0.45 14.55
CA ARG A 146 -1.22 -0.29 15.76
C ARG A 146 -2.20 -1.42 16.04
N LEU A 147 -1.68 -2.56 16.49
CA LEU A 147 -2.47 -3.66 17.03
C LEU A 147 -1.73 -4.26 18.22
N GLY A 148 -2.30 -4.13 19.42
CA GLY A 148 -1.59 -4.49 20.65
C GLY A 148 -0.30 -3.68 20.81
N SER A 149 0.84 -4.37 20.94
CA SER A 149 2.17 -3.75 21.02
C SER A 149 2.84 -3.56 19.66
N GLU A 150 2.26 -4.08 18.57
CA GLU A 150 2.84 -3.95 17.23
C GLU A 150 2.45 -2.62 16.60
N MET A 151 3.39 -2.03 15.86
CA MET A 151 3.19 -0.81 15.09
C MET A 151 3.77 -0.97 13.69
N TRP A 152 3.11 -0.39 12.71
CA TRP A 152 3.61 -0.34 11.34
C TRP A 152 3.14 0.90 10.61
N ARG A 153 3.79 1.21 9.50
CA ARG A 153 3.29 2.13 8.47
C ARG A 153 3.23 1.42 7.13
N TRP A 154 2.16 1.66 6.40
CA TRP A 154 2.10 1.25 5.00
C TRP A 154 2.87 2.22 4.12
N THR A 155 3.64 1.71 3.16
CA THR A 155 4.10 2.52 2.02
C THR A 155 2.97 2.70 1.02
N ASN A 156 3.01 3.77 0.22
CA ASN A 156 2.05 4.01 -0.87
C ASN A 156 2.50 3.45 -2.24
N GLY A 157 3.59 2.66 -2.24
CA GLY A 157 4.29 2.15 -3.41
C GLY A 157 5.64 2.81 -3.70
N ALA A 158 5.90 4.01 -3.16
CA ALA A 158 7.18 4.72 -3.28
C ALA A 158 7.38 5.63 -2.06
N ALA A 159 8.12 5.17 -1.05
CA ALA A 159 8.27 5.85 0.23
C ALA A 159 9.71 6.22 0.54
N GLN A 160 9.98 7.50 0.86
CA GLN A 160 11.34 7.97 1.10
C GLN A 160 11.90 7.47 2.43
N LEU A 161 13.17 7.07 2.42
CA LEU A 161 13.92 6.71 3.62
C LEU A 161 14.60 7.94 4.23
N PRO A 162 14.55 8.13 5.56
CA PRO A 162 15.28 9.17 6.24
C PRO A 162 16.75 8.76 6.39
N LEU A 163 17.53 9.13 5.37
CA LEU A 163 18.94 8.77 5.28
C LEU A 163 19.83 9.99 5.50
N ASN A 164 20.96 9.74 6.17
CA ASN A 164 22.08 10.67 6.18
C ASN A 164 23.16 10.12 5.23
N PRO A 165 23.67 10.93 4.28
CA PRO A 165 24.73 10.48 3.38
C PRO A 165 25.96 10.02 4.16
N SER A 166 26.50 8.86 3.77
CA SER A 166 27.76 8.33 4.29
C SER A 166 28.82 8.27 3.19
N SER A 167 30.09 8.46 3.56
CA SER A 167 31.24 8.24 2.67
C SER A 167 31.51 6.77 2.36
N LYS A 168 30.84 5.86 3.08
CA LYS A 168 30.93 4.40 2.90
C LYS A 168 29.57 3.83 2.48
N GLN A 169 29.58 2.57 2.08
CA GLN A 169 28.36 1.82 1.79
C GLN A 169 27.51 1.69 3.07
N MET A 170 26.20 1.66 2.90
CA MET A 170 25.24 1.50 4.00
C MET A 170 24.46 0.20 3.82
N ILE A 171 24.20 -0.50 4.91
CA ILE A 171 23.29 -1.65 4.92
C ILE A 171 21.94 -1.15 5.42
N VAL A 172 20.89 -1.33 4.62
CA VAL A 172 19.52 -1.00 5.00
C VAL A 172 18.74 -2.30 5.14
N THR A 173 18.19 -2.54 6.33
CA THR A 173 17.32 -3.68 6.60
C THR A 173 15.92 -3.18 6.88
N ILE A 174 14.94 -3.63 6.10
CA ILE A 174 13.54 -3.27 6.26
C ILE A 174 12.79 -4.47 6.85
N ASP A 175 12.27 -4.30 8.07
CA ASP A 175 11.37 -5.26 8.70
C ASP A 175 9.95 -4.96 8.24
N CYS A 176 9.41 -5.80 7.38
CA CYS A 176 8.11 -5.56 6.75
C CYS A 176 7.29 -6.83 6.51
N ARG A 177 6.00 -6.61 6.30
CA ARG A 177 5.04 -7.59 5.80
C ARG A 177 4.51 -7.13 4.44
N GLN A 178 4.43 -8.06 3.50
CA GLN A 178 3.79 -7.83 2.20
C GLN A 178 2.28 -8.03 2.31
N VAL A 179 1.49 -7.39 1.44
CA VAL A 179 0.08 -7.77 1.27
C VAL A 179 -0.02 -9.14 0.62
N ASP A 180 -1.16 -9.82 0.82
CA ASP A 180 -1.35 -11.20 0.36
C ASP A 180 -1.44 -11.31 -1.18
N ALA A 181 -1.83 -10.22 -1.85
CA ALA A 181 -1.98 -10.16 -3.30
C ALA A 181 -1.82 -8.74 -3.83
N TYR A 182 -0.97 -8.59 -4.84
CA TYR A 182 -0.84 -7.38 -5.67
C TYR A 182 -1.50 -7.62 -7.02
N PRO A 183 -2.38 -6.72 -7.50
CA PRO A 183 -2.95 -6.84 -8.83
C PRO A 183 -1.87 -6.71 -9.92
N THR A 184 -1.86 -7.65 -10.86
CA THR A 184 -1.06 -7.56 -12.08
C THR A 184 -1.92 -6.94 -13.16
N TYR A 185 -2.05 -5.61 -13.14
CA TYR A 185 -2.70 -4.90 -14.24
C TYR A 185 -1.76 -4.88 -15.46
N ASP A 186 -2.30 -5.03 -16.67
CA ASP A 186 -1.65 -4.47 -17.86
C ASP A 186 -1.58 -2.95 -17.65
N GLN A 187 -0.37 -2.43 -17.45
CA GLN A 187 -0.10 -1.03 -17.07
C GLN A 187 -0.57 0.02 -18.10
N ARG A 188 -1.25 -0.39 -19.19
CA ARG A 188 -1.81 0.48 -20.22
C ARG A 188 -3.11 1.19 -19.84
N MET A 189 -3.76 0.86 -18.72
CA MET A 189 -5.01 1.51 -18.31
C MET A 189 -5.00 2.04 -16.88
N ARG A 190 -4.29 3.15 -16.67
CA ARG A 190 -4.76 4.38 -15.97
C ARG A 190 -3.56 5.32 -15.77
N PRO A 191 -3.54 6.52 -16.38
CA PRO A 191 -2.63 7.58 -15.96
C PRO A 191 -3.01 8.03 -14.53
N LEU A 192 -2.00 8.33 -13.69
CA LEU A 192 -2.21 9.10 -12.48
C LEU A 192 -2.73 10.49 -12.87
N ALA A 193 -3.86 10.91 -12.28
CA ALA A 193 -4.14 12.33 -12.15
C ALA A 193 -3.13 12.89 -11.13
N ALA A 194 -2.38 13.91 -11.53
CA ALA A 194 -1.52 14.72 -10.68
C ALA A 194 -2.36 15.62 -9.76
#